data_AF-A0A8J8YHF7-F1
#
_entry.id   AF-A0A8J8YHF7-F1
#
_cell.length_a   1.000
_cell.length_b   1.000
_cell.length_c   1.000
_cell.angle_alpha   90.00
_cell.angle_beta   90.00
_cell.angle_gamma   90.00
#
_symmetry.space_group_name_H-M   'P 1'
#
loop_
_entity.id
_entity.type
_entity.pdbx_description
1 polymer ?
#
loop_
_entity_poly.entity_id
_entity_poly.type
_entity_poly.pdbx_seq_one_letter_code
_entity_poly.pdbx_strand_id
1 'polypeptide(L)'
;MQESGGCPYIHFRLYEDCQRMTSSYVQMVSDIKRHVSHLAAAENQGVVPIISAGQIFPGPAAGEAYCKYKTLVLPSVPNHNMHFVVVLHTPPNWAGGTREPVRLLFASQNLYLLGFLHGNIWQTLQDADLGTDITEAEKLQWTRPLPFKGNYRGLAGDPSSLDMWFHGQSDTYWSLSAFSSRRQQSGAC
;
A
#
# COMPACT_ATOMS: atom_id res chain seq x y z
N MET A 1 24.50 -18.87 5.58
CA MET A 1 23.95 -17.66 6.21
C MET A 1 22.90 -17.13 5.28
N GLN A 2 21.63 -17.33 5.62
CA GLN A 2 20.48 -16.80 4.87
C GLN A 2 20.43 -15.30 5.16
N GLU A 3 20.59 -14.46 4.14
CA GLU A 3 20.38 -13.02 4.29
C GLU A 3 18.97 -12.81 4.84
N SER A 4 18.87 -12.19 6.01
CA SER A 4 17.59 -11.79 6.58
C SER A 4 16.92 -10.86 5.57
N GLY A 5 15.90 -11.36 4.87
CA GLY A 5 15.19 -10.64 3.83
C GLY A 5 14.57 -9.36 4.41
N GLY A 6 15.20 -8.22 4.14
CA GLY A 6 14.70 -6.93 4.61
C GLY A 6 13.32 -6.65 4.00
N CYS A 7 12.43 -6.05 4.80
CA CYS A 7 11.16 -5.54 4.30
C CYS A 7 11.46 -4.46 3.23
N PRO A 8 10.96 -4.59 1.99
CA PRO A 8 11.34 -3.68 0.92
C PRO A 8 10.66 -2.32 1.06
N TYR A 9 11.43 -1.27 0.77
CA TYR A 9 10.98 0.11 0.76
C TYR A 9 10.79 0.56 -0.70
N ILE A 10 9.55 0.87 -1.05
CA ILE A 10 9.15 1.33 -2.38
C ILE A 10 8.85 2.81 -2.29
N HIS A 11 9.47 3.62 -3.15
CA HIS A 11 9.38 5.07 -3.03
C HIS A 11 8.28 5.66 -3.91
N PHE A 12 7.52 6.61 -3.33
CA PHE A 12 6.53 7.40 -4.05
C PHE A 12 6.77 8.89 -3.81
N ARG A 13 6.98 9.64 -4.89
CA ARG A 13 7.22 11.09 -4.85
C ARG A 13 6.06 11.81 -5.53
N LEU A 14 5.54 12.82 -4.84
CA LEU A 14 4.45 13.63 -5.33
C LEU A 14 5.00 14.79 -6.17
N TYR A 15 4.35 15.09 -7.29
CA TYR A 15 4.69 16.24 -8.14
C TYR A 15 3.42 16.90 -8.65
N GLU A 16 3.37 18.24 -8.68
CA GLU A 16 2.29 18.98 -9.35
C GLU A 16 2.34 18.76 -10.86
N ASP A 17 3.55 18.66 -11.42
CA ASP A 17 3.76 18.36 -12.83
C ASP A 17 3.23 16.95 -13.18
N CYS A 18 2.30 16.90 -14.13
CA CYS A 18 1.58 15.70 -14.50
C CYS A 18 2.50 14.59 -15.03
N GLN A 19 3.52 14.95 -15.84
CA GLN A 19 4.44 13.95 -16.41
C GLN A 19 5.32 13.32 -15.34
N ARG A 20 5.85 14.14 -14.43
CA ARG A 20 6.65 13.66 -13.29
C ARG A 20 5.81 12.86 -12.31
N MET A 21 4.59 13.29 -12.01
CA MET A 21 3.66 12.56 -11.16
C MET A 21 3.34 11.18 -11.74
N THR A 22 2.97 11.15 -13.02
CA THR A 22 2.69 9.90 -13.75
C THR A 22 3.90 8.98 -13.73
N SER A 23 5.09 9.51 -14.01
CA SER A 23 6.33 8.73 -14.00
C SER A 23 6.62 8.14 -12.61
N SER A 24 6.46 8.95 -11.54
CA SER A 24 6.67 8.45 -10.18
C SER A 24 5.64 7.40 -9.77
N TYR A 25 4.38 7.58 -10.16
CA TYR A 25 3.32 6.62 -9.88
C TYR A 25 3.55 5.29 -10.61
N VAL A 26 3.86 5.34 -11.91
CA VAL A 26 4.16 4.15 -12.73
C VAL A 26 5.37 3.41 -12.19
N GLN A 27 6.41 4.13 -11.75
CA GLN A 27 7.59 3.53 -11.13
C GLN A 27 7.21 2.80 -9.83
N MET A 28 6.49 3.45 -8.92
CA MET A 28 6.01 2.84 -7.67
C MET A 28 5.20 1.56 -7.94
N VAL A 29 4.21 1.63 -8.84
CA VAL A 29 3.38 0.47 -9.21
C VAL A 29 4.21 -0.66 -9.82
N SER A 30 5.20 -0.33 -10.65
CA SER A 30 6.09 -1.33 -11.26
C SER A 30 6.96 -2.01 -10.22
N ASP A 31 7.45 -1.27 -9.23
CA ASP A 31 8.23 -1.81 -8.13
C ASP A 31 7.39 -2.72 -7.22
N ILE A 32 6.14 -2.34 -6.93
CA ILE A 32 5.18 -3.19 -6.20
C ILE A 32 4.96 -4.50 -6.98
N LYS A 33 4.62 -4.40 -8.27
CA LYS A 33 4.38 -5.58 -9.12
C LYS A 33 5.59 -6.49 -9.17
N ARG A 34 6.79 -5.93 -9.35
CA ARG A 34 8.04 -6.69 -9.36
C ARG A 34 8.25 -7.40 -8.02
N HIS A 35 8.11 -6.71 -6.90
CA HIS A 35 8.28 -7.30 -5.58
C HIS A 35 7.29 -8.46 -5.34
N VAL A 36 6.00 -8.22 -5.56
CA VAL A 36 4.95 -9.22 -5.40
C VAL A 36 5.16 -10.41 -6.34
N SER A 37 5.61 -10.17 -7.57
CA SER A 37 5.93 -11.25 -8.52
C SER A 37 7.10 -12.11 -8.04
N HIS A 38 8.13 -11.51 -7.44
CA HIS A 38 9.24 -12.26 -6.86
C HIS A 38 8.78 -13.14 -5.70
N LEU A 39 7.91 -12.63 -4.83
CA LEU A 39 7.32 -13.41 -3.74
C LEU A 39 6.48 -14.57 -4.29
N ALA A 40 5.59 -14.29 -5.24
CA ALA A 40 4.75 -15.31 -5.86
C ALA A 40 5.59 -16.37 -6.61
N ALA A 41 6.67 -15.97 -7.30
CA ALA A 41 7.59 -16.91 -7.92
C ALA A 41 8.33 -17.77 -6.90
N ALA A 42 8.79 -17.20 -5.79
CA ALA A 42 9.46 -17.95 -4.73
C ALA A 42 8.56 -19.06 -4.16
N GLU A 43 7.26 -18.80 -4.00
CA GLU A 43 6.27 -19.80 -3.59
C GLU A 43 6.02 -20.87 -4.66
N ASN A 44 6.16 -20.51 -5.94
CA ASN A 44 5.85 -21.36 -7.08
C ASN A 44 7.11 -21.86 -7.80
N GLN A 45 8.13 -22.28 -7.04
CA GLN A 45 9.35 -22.92 -7.54
C GLN A 45 10.12 -22.08 -8.60
N GLY A 46 10.08 -20.76 -8.45
CA GLY A 46 10.73 -19.80 -9.34
C GLY A 46 9.86 -19.34 -10.52
N VAL A 47 8.61 -19.80 -10.64
CA VAL A 47 7.70 -19.43 -11.74
C VAL A 47 6.62 -18.49 -11.24
N VAL A 48 6.48 -17.31 -11.86
CA VAL A 48 5.40 -16.39 -11.50
C VAL A 48 4.06 -16.96 -11.98
N PRO A 49 3.10 -17.24 -11.08
CA PRO A 49 1.78 -17.71 -11.47
C PRO A 49 0.99 -16.61 -12.20
N ILE A 50 0.35 -16.99 -13.31
CA ILE A 50 -0.43 -16.08 -14.15
C ILE A 50 -1.79 -16.71 -14.45
N ILE A 51 -2.86 -15.97 -14.20
CA ILE A 51 -4.21 -16.28 -14.68
C ILE A 51 -4.36 -15.67 -16.07
N SER A 52 -4.71 -16.49 -17.05
CA SER A 52 -5.10 -16.01 -18.38
C SER A 52 -6.62 -15.87 -18.43
N ALA A 53 -7.11 -14.64 -18.62
CA ALA A 53 -8.52 -14.37 -18.87
C ALA A 53 -8.69 -13.89 -20.31
N GLY A 54 -9.62 -14.48 -21.07
CA GLY A 54 -10.02 -14.01 -22.40
C GLY A 54 -11.32 -13.21 -22.31
N GLN A 55 -11.37 -12.01 -22.89
CA GLN A 55 -12.65 -11.39 -23.25
C GLN A 55 -12.86 -11.51 -24.76
N ILE A 56 -14.06 -11.97 -25.13
CA ILE A 56 -14.55 -11.97 -26.51
C ILE A 56 -15.37 -10.69 -26.68
N PHE A 57 -14.93 -9.81 -27.57
CA PHE A 57 -15.74 -8.65 -27.96
C PHE A 57 -16.52 -8.99 -29.25
N PRO A 58 -17.86 -8.98 -29.23
CA PRO A 58 -18.64 -9.06 -30.45
C PRO A 58 -18.52 -7.73 -31.20
N GLY A 59 -17.62 -7.68 -32.20
CA GLY A 59 -17.52 -6.56 -33.12
C GLY A 59 -18.57 -6.64 -34.24
N PRO A 60 -19.06 -5.51 -34.78
CA PRO A 60 -20.11 -5.48 -35.81
C PRO A 60 -19.64 -5.91 -37.22
N ALA A 61 -18.36 -6.18 -37.42
CA ALA A 61 -17.81 -6.65 -38.69
C ALA A 61 -16.90 -7.87 -38.43
N ALA A 62 -17.19 -8.97 -39.12
CA ALA A 62 -16.51 -10.26 -39.12
C ALA A 62 -15.07 -10.24 -38.60
N GLY A 63 -14.89 -10.63 -37.34
CA GLY A 63 -13.61 -10.76 -36.66
C GLY A 63 -13.80 -10.68 -35.15
N GLU A 64 -13.95 -11.83 -34.50
CA GLU A 64 -13.95 -11.89 -33.04
C GLU A 64 -12.60 -11.36 -32.53
N ALA A 65 -12.60 -10.21 -31.86
CA ALA A 65 -11.40 -9.69 -31.22
C ALA A 65 -11.22 -10.41 -29.87
N TYR A 66 -10.22 -11.28 -29.79
CA TYR A 66 -9.85 -11.98 -28.57
C TYR A 66 -8.75 -11.20 -27.82
N CYS A 67 -9.07 -10.59 -26.69
CA CYS A 67 -8.06 -10.01 -25.81
C CYS A 67 -7.70 -11.02 -24.71
N LYS A 68 -6.46 -11.51 -24.72
CA LYS A 68 -5.90 -12.36 -23.65
C LYS A 68 -5.22 -11.48 -22.61
N TYR A 69 -5.86 -11.30 -21.45
CA TYR A 69 -5.25 -10.66 -20.30
C TYR A 69 -4.45 -11.69 -19.50
N LYS A 70 -3.22 -11.33 -19.12
CA LYS A 70 -2.39 -12.09 -18.19
C LYS A 70 -2.35 -11.33 -16.87
N THR A 71 -3.03 -11.85 -15.85
CA THR A 71 -3.07 -11.27 -14.51
C THR A 71 -2.17 -12.07 -13.59
N LEU A 72 -1.24 -11.40 -12.92
CA LEU A 72 -0.35 -12.00 -11.94
C LEU A 72 -1.15 -12.45 -10.71
N VAL A 73 -0.86 -13.63 -10.18
CA VAL A 73 -1.45 -14.11 -8.93
C VAL A 73 -0.61 -13.62 -7.76
N LEU A 74 -1.28 -13.10 -6.74
CA LEU A 74 -0.64 -12.70 -5.48
C LEU A 74 -0.12 -13.93 -4.73
N PRO A 75 0.92 -13.79 -3.88
CA PRO A 75 1.38 -14.88 -3.02
C PRO A 75 0.25 -15.38 -2.10
N SER A 76 0.19 -16.69 -1.89
CA SER A 76 -0.93 -17.39 -1.21
C SER A 76 -0.51 -18.32 -0.07
N VAL A 77 0.77 -18.70 0.02
CA VAL A 77 1.30 -19.69 0.98
C VAL A 77 1.74 -18.97 2.27
N PRO A 78 1.63 -19.56 3.48
CA PRO A 78 1.31 -18.83 4.70
C PRO A 78 2.56 -18.24 5.36
N ASN A 79 3.19 -17.26 4.71
CA ASN A 79 3.86 -16.21 5.44
C ASN A 79 2.90 -15.04 5.46
N HIS A 80 1.99 -15.05 6.45
CA HIS A 80 1.09 -13.94 6.79
C HIS A 80 1.84 -12.62 7.05
N ASN A 81 3.18 -12.67 7.05
CA ASN A 81 4.09 -11.59 7.38
C ASN A 81 4.85 -11.00 6.18
N MET A 82 4.47 -11.34 4.94
CA MET A 82 5.04 -10.66 3.79
C MET A 82 4.49 -9.24 3.70
N HIS A 83 5.30 -8.30 4.14
CA HIS A 83 4.98 -6.88 4.12
C HIS A 83 5.94 -6.13 3.21
N PHE A 84 5.46 -5.00 2.67
CA PHE A 84 6.31 -4.00 2.05
C PHE A 84 5.92 -2.60 2.57
N VAL A 85 6.87 -1.68 2.48
CA VAL A 85 6.67 -0.30 2.91
C VAL A 85 6.66 0.62 1.71
N VAL A 86 5.59 1.39 1.53
CA VAL A 86 5.60 2.53 0.60
C VAL A 86 6.06 3.78 1.35
N VAL A 87 7.14 4.39 0.88
CA VAL A 87 7.70 5.62 1.41
C VAL A 87 7.16 6.79 0.60
N LEU A 88 6.18 7.49 1.18
CA LEU A 88 5.60 8.71 0.63
C LEU A 88 6.47 9.91 1.02
N HIS A 89 7.16 10.46 0.03
CA HIS A 89 8.06 11.59 0.21
C HIS A 89 7.29 12.92 0.26
N THR A 90 7.87 13.87 0.97
CA THR A 90 7.40 15.25 1.06
C THR A 90 7.21 15.86 -0.33
N PRO A 91 6.05 16.46 -0.63
CA PRO A 91 5.85 17.20 -1.87
C PRO A 91 6.92 18.29 -2.06
N PRO A 92 7.41 18.51 -3.27
CA PRO A 92 8.34 19.60 -3.57
C PRO A 92 7.69 20.94 -3.27
N ASN A 93 8.49 21.93 -2.83
CA ASN A 93 8.06 23.30 -2.55
C ASN A 93 6.98 23.44 -1.46
N TRP A 94 6.82 22.45 -0.59
CA TRP A 94 5.86 22.54 0.51
C TRP A 94 6.23 23.69 1.47
N ALA A 95 5.27 24.59 1.70
CA ALA A 95 5.45 25.80 2.51
C ALA A 95 5.80 25.52 3.98
N GLY A 96 5.50 24.32 4.48
CA GLY A 96 5.83 23.91 5.85
C GLY A 96 7.25 23.33 6.05
N GLY A 97 8.11 23.39 5.03
CA GLY A 97 9.52 22.97 5.08
C GLY A 97 9.73 21.46 4.91
N THR A 98 10.96 20.96 4.86
CA THR A 98 11.17 19.51 4.67
C THR A 98 10.76 18.74 5.93
N ARG A 99 9.78 17.85 5.79
CA ARG A 99 9.41 16.85 6.82
C ARG A 99 9.95 15.47 6.45
N GLU A 100 9.95 14.59 7.45
CA GLU A 100 10.27 13.18 7.26
C GLU A 100 9.27 12.51 6.30
N PRO A 101 9.71 11.56 5.47
CA PRO A 101 8.82 10.75 4.65
C PRO A 101 7.86 9.92 5.51
N VAL A 102 6.61 9.80 5.05
CA VAL A 102 5.61 8.93 5.67
C VAL A 102 5.84 7.51 5.17
N ARG A 103 5.90 6.55 6.08
CA ARG A 103 6.07 5.12 5.74
C ARG A 103 4.72 4.43 5.93
N LEU A 104 4.21 3.83 4.86
CA LEU A 104 2.93 3.13 4.79
C LEU A 104 3.20 1.63 4.73
N LEU A 105 2.61 0.85 5.64
CA LEU A 105 2.79 -0.60 5.71
C LEU A 105 1.71 -1.31 4.92
N PHE A 106 2.08 -2.17 3.99
CA PHE A 106 1.16 -2.95 3.17
C PHE A 106 1.39 -4.45 3.32
N ALA A 107 0.32 -5.23 3.24
CA ALA A 107 0.36 -6.68 3.13
C ALA A 107 0.56 -7.11 1.67
N SER A 108 1.53 -7.98 1.38
CA SER A 108 1.81 -8.47 0.02
C SER A 108 0.74 -9.42 -0.52
N GLN A 109 -0.02 -10.09 0.36
CA GLN A 109 -1.02 -11.09 -0.02
C GLN A 109 -2.29 -10.50 -0.64
N ASN A 110 -2.67 -9.28 -0.24
CA ASN A 110 -3.90 -8.62 -0.67
C ASN A 110 -3.70 -7.15 -1.04
N LEU A 111 -2.47 -6.63 -0.93
CA LEU A 111 -2.11 -5.23 -1.15
C LEU A 111 -2.86 -4.25 -0.25
N TYR A 112 -3.38 -4.73 0.88
CA TYR A 112 -4.12 -3.94 1.83
C TYR A 112 -3.17 -3.07 2.67
N LEU A 113 -3.53 -1.81 2.87
CA LEU A 113 -2.83 -0.93 3.80
C LEU A 113 -3.11 -1.42 5.21
N LEU A 114 -2.07 -1.66 6.00
CA LEU A 114 -2.17 -2.09 7.40
C LEU A 114 -2.01 -0.92 8.38
N GLY A 115 -1.30 0.14 7.97
CA GLY A 115 -1.02 1.26 8.84
C GLY A 115 0.08 2.18 8.33
N PHE A 116 0.55 3.07 9.19
CA PHE A 116 1.63 4.00 8.89
C PHE A 116 2.55 4.23 10.09
N LEU A 117 3.82 4.55 9.84
CA LEU A 117 4.78 4.83 10.90
C LEU A 117 4.68 6.29 11.34
N HIS A 118 4.55 6.53 12.64
CA HIS A 118 4.63 7.86 13.21
C HIS A 118 5.26 7.81 14.61
N GLY A 119 6.28 8.65 14.86
CA GLY A 119 6.98 8.67 16.14
C GLY A 119 7.63 7.33 16.53
N ASN A 120 8.17 6.61 15.53
CA ASN A 120 8.74 5.26 15.67
C ASN A 120 7.76 4.18 16.15
N ILE A 121 6.45 4.43 16.07
CA ILE A 121 5.39 3.47 16.37
C ILE A 121 4.52 3.29 15.13
N TRP A 122 4.24 2.05 14.75
CA TRP A 122 3.30 1.75 13.69
C TRP A 122 1.87 2.00 14.17
N GLN A 123 1.21 3.00 13.61
CA GLN A 123 -0.21 3.23 13.79
C GLN A 123 -0.96 2.26 12.85
N THR A 124 -1.55 1.21 13.40
CA THR A 124 -2.16 0.13 12.63
C THR A 124 -3.68 0.29 12.59
N LEU A 125 -4.31 -0.06 11.47
CA LEU A 125 -5.76 -0.07 11.37
C LEU A 125 -6.33 -1.14 12.31
N GLN A 126 -7.56 -0.94 12.80
CA GLN A 126 -8.18 -1.86 13.75
C GLN A 126 -8.36 -3.29 13.19
N ASP A 127 -8.55 -3.39 11.88
CA ASP A 127 -8.69 -4.64 11.12
C ASP A 127 -7.38 -5.07 10.43
N ALA A 128 -6.23 -4.51 10.81
CA ALA A 128 -4.94 -4.92 10.29
C ALA A 128 -4.57 -6.33 10.80
N ASP A 129 -4.39 -7.26 9.86
CA ASP A 129 -3.77 -8.56 10.14
C ASP A 129 -2.25 -8.41 9.99
N LEU A 130 -1.54 -8.43 11.12
CA LEU A 130 -0.07 -8.37 11.16
C LEU A 130 0.57 -9.77 11.16
N GLY A 131 -0.26 -10.81 11.00
CA GLY A 131 0.11 -12.21 11.04
C GLY A 131 0.55 -12.73 12.40
N THR A 132 1.13 -13.94 12.39
CA THR A 132 1.36 -14.77 13.59
C THR A 132 2.81 -14.81 14.05
N ASP A 133 3.78 -14.41 13.23
CA ASP A 133 5.21 -14.57 13.59
C ASP A 133 5.75 -13.41 14.45
N ILE A 134 4.92 -12.40 14.75
CA ILE A 134 5.21 -11.39 15.76
C ILE A 134 4.46 -11.72 17.04
N THR A 135 5.17 -11.70 18.16
CA THR A 135 4.58 -11.96 19.48
C THR A 135 3.65 -10.82 19.90
N GLU A 136 2.70 -11.11 20.78
CA GLU A 136 1.81 -10.07 21.34
C GLU A 136 2.60 -8.97 22.08
N ALA A 137 3.73 -9.32 22.72
CA ALA A 137 4.61 -8.35 23.36
C ALA A 137 5.25 -7.40 22.34
N GLU A 138 5.72 -7.91 21.20
CA GLU A 138 6.27 -7.09 20.11
C GLU A 138 5.19 -6.22 19.47
N LYS A 139 3.97 -6.75 19.28
CA LYS A 139 2.83 -5.95 18.81
C LYS A 139 2.58 -4.77 19.74
N LEU A 140 2.50 -4.99 21.05
CA LEU A 140 2.27 -3.93 22.03
C LEU A 140 3.41 -2.92 22.12
N GLN A 141 4.66 -3.36 21.88
CA GLN A 141 5.83 -2.49 21.91
C GLN A 141 5.93 -1.58 20.68
N TRP A 142 5.67 -2.13 19.49
CA TRP A 142 5.97 -1.45 18.22
C TRP A 142 4.75 -0.92 17.48
N THR A 143 3.54 -1.28 17.91
CA THR A 143 2.30 -0.88 17.24
C THR A 143 1.32 -0.20 18.18
N ARG A 144 0.43 0.60 17.59
CA ARG A 144 -0.71 1.22 18.26
C ARG A 144 -1.92 1.14 17.34
N PRO A 145 -2.99 0.43 17.73
CA PRO A 145 -4.18 0.33 16.89
C PRO A 145 -4.92 1.67 16.86
N LEU A 146 -5.36 2.05 15.68
CA LEU A 146 -6.26 3.16 15.42
C LEU A 146 -7.70 2.76 15.80
N PRO A 147 -8.56 3.72 16.18
CA PRO A 147 -9.93 3.43 16.62
C PRO A 147 -10.90 3.13 15.46
N PHE A 148 -10.40 2.97 14.24
CA PHE A 148 -11.20 2.73 13.04
C PHE A 148 -10.58 1.65 12.14
N LYS A 149 -11.43 1.04 11.34
CA LYS A 149 -11.09 0.04 10.33
C LYS A 149 -10.75 0.70 9.00
N GLY A 150 -9.88 0.10 8.20
CA GLY A 150 -9.44 0.68 6.93
C GLY A 150 -10.30 0.33 5.73
N ASN A 151 -11.27 -0.57 5.86
CA ASN A 151 -12.21 -0.85 4.77
C ASN A 151 -13.09 0.39 4.49
N TYR A 152 -13.52 0.59 3.25
CA TYR A 152 -14.26 1.79 2.84
C TYR A 152 -15.54 2.05 3.66
N ARG A 153 -16.19 1.01 4.20
CA ARG A 153 -17.34 1.17 5.09
C ARG A 153 -16.93 1.74 6.46
N GLY A 154 -15.77 1.34 6.97
CA GLY A 154 -15.20 1.83 8.23
C GLY A 154 -14.64 3.25 8.16
N LEU A 155 -14.23 3.71 6.98
CA LEU A 155 -13.72 5.08 6.75
C LEU A 155 -14.82 6.14 6.58
N ALA A 156 -16.10 5.73 6.54
CA ALA A 156 -17.28 6.60 6.53
C ALA A 156 -17.31 7.72 5.45
N GLY A 157 -16.49 7.60 4.39
CA GLY A 157 -16.42 8.55 3.28
C GLY A 157 -17.00 7.98 1.99
N ASP A 158 -17.56 8.83 1.15
CA ASP A 158 -17.95 8.48 -0.23
C ASP A 158 -16.70 8.49 -1.12
N PRO A 159 -16.23 7.33 -1.63
CA PRO A 159 -15.02 7.26 -2.45
C PRO A 159 -15.11 8.07 -3.75
N SER A 160 -16.33 8.32 -4.25
CA SER A 160 -16.53 9.09 -5.49
C SER A 160 -16.22 10.58 -5.36
N SER A 161 -16.17 11.08 -4.11
CA SER A 161 -15.90 12.48 -3.79
C SER A 161 -14.42 12.78 -3.51
N LEU A 162 -13.57 11.74 -3.46
CA LEU A 162 -12.16 11.89 -3.09
C LEU A 162 -11.35 12.45 -4.26
N ASP A 163 -10.58 13.50 -4.00
CA ASP A 163 -9.52 13.91 -4.90
C ASP A 163 -8.38 12.88 -4.82
N MET A 164 -8.15 12.17 -5.93
CA MET A 164 -7.15 11.12 -6.03
C MET A 164 -5.83 11.61 -6.66
N TRP A 165 -5.77 12.88 -7.07
CA TRP A 165 -4.62 13.46 -7.74
C TRP A 165 -3.65 14.13 -6.76
N PHE A 166 -2.80 15.02 -7.24
CA PHE A 166 -1.72 15.63 -6.46
C PHE A 166 -2.20 16.28 -5.16
N HIS A 167 -3.29 17.04 -5.16
CA HIS A 167 -3.77 17.74 -3.97
C HIS A 167 -4.24 16.77 -2.90
N GLY A 168 -5.14 15.82 -3.23
CA GLY A 168 -5.57 14.81 -2.26
C GLY A 168 -4.44 13.91 -1.73
N GLN A 169 -3.45 13.57 -2.55
CA GLN A 169 -2.25 12.83 -2.10
C GLN A 169 -1.37 13.68 -1.18
N SER A 170 -1.24 14.98 -1.46
CA SER A 170 -0.48 15.92 -0.62
C SER A 170 -1.18 16.16 0.72
N ASP A 171 -2.50 16.27 0.72
CA ASP A 171 -3.31 16.39 1.93
C ASP A 171 -3.22 15.12 2.80
N THR A 172 -3.17 13.95 2.16
CA THR A 172 -2.90 12.68 2.82
C THR A 172 -1.52 12.67 3.48
N TYR A 173 -0.46 13.05 2.74
CA TYR A 173 0.89 13.19 3.30
C TYR A 173 0.90 14.14 4.51
N TRP A 174 0.25 15.29 4.39
CA TRP A 174 0.19 16.29 5.45
C TRP A 174 -0.50 15.75 6.70
N SER A 175 -1.66 15.11 6.53
CA SER A 175 -2.45 14.55 7.62
C SER A 175 -1.70 13.45 8.37
N LEU A 176 -1.00 12.57 7.65
CA LEU A 176 -0.23 11.48 8.25
C LEU A 176 1.08 11.96 8.88
N SER A 177 1.80 12.88 8.23
CA SER A 177 3.05 13.44 8.77
C SER A 177 2.85 14.31 10.01
N ALA A 178 1.66 14.93 10.14
CA ALA A 178 1.28 15.75 11.28
C ALA A 178 0.50 14.97 12.36
N PHE A 179 0.38 13.65 12.23
CA PHE A 179 -0.53 12.85 13.03
C PHE A 179 -0.25 13.00 14.54
N SER A 180 -1.20 13.56 15.29
CA SER A 180 -1.05 13.72 16.75
C SER A 180 -1.89 12.70 17.48
N SER A 181 -1.24 11.74 18.14
CA SER A 181 -1.90 10.73 18.96
C SER A 181 -2.66 11.31 20.17
N ARG A 182 -2.47 12.60 20.52
CA ARG A 182 -3.09 13.22 21.71
C ARG A 182 -4.60 13.48 21.58
N ARG A 183 -5.15 13.55 20.37
CA ARG A 183 -6.59 13.80 20.15
C ARG A 183 -7.48 12.57 20.33
N GLN A 184 -6.92 11.39 20.56
CA GLN A 184 -7.69 10.14 20.69
C GLN A 184 -8.08 9.78 22.14
N GLN A 185 -7.60 10.52 23.15
CA GLN A 185 -7.97 10.29 24.56
C GLN A 185 -9.22 11.06 25.02
N SER A 186 -9.77 11.99 24.23
CA SER A 186 -10.91 12.82 24.62
C SER A 186 -12.27 12.33 24.11
N GLY A 187 -12.35 11.11 23.58
CA GLY A 187 -13.57 10.53 22.99
C GLY A 187 -14.27 9.46 23.83
N ALA A 188 -13.85 9.26 25.09
CA ALA A 188 -14.50 8.35 26.03
C ALA A 188 -14.97 9.15 27.26
N CYS A 189 -16.16 9.72 27.15
CA CYS A 189 -17.01 10.17 28.26
C CYS A 189 -18.44 9.74 27.94
#